data_AF-A0A0P1BNW0-F1
#
_entry.id   AF-A0A0P1BNW0-F1
#
_cell.length_a   1.000
_cell.length_b   1.000
_cell.length_c   1.000
_cell.angle_alpha   90.00
_cell.angle_beta   90.00
_cell.angle_gamma   90.00
#
_symmetry.space_group_name_H-M   'P 1'
#
loop_
_entity.id
_entity.type
_entity.pdbx_description
1 polymer ?
#
loop_
_entity_poly.entity_id
_entity_poly.type
_entity_poly.pdbx_seq_one_letter_code
_entity_poly.pdbx_strand_id
1 'polypeptide(L)'
;MTRLISLTTSLVLLATVLLSTEARGKGQPHHQHLAARKADDAFNKQYLQQNYQNGDAAPGAKDGDSPGQTVIINGNGGRDKNSQRPECPTVFIGTANVNGSPTAGWQGLPQIVGFDLDRKLNVGGGVQPVYIESNKDFKKAKRVVLVQPGLPRDSWSYVNIMRNSLLCAVSRADMDVTLQDVIVAAPAWLSEDDKNAGAAQDGDIYFSSGGWAVGSQSKGPGSTSVSSMEVLDRVIDRFFSSEFPNVASVIVAGHSLGASLTQRYAVLRRPSAQDTSVSYWIGNPGSYVWPVDSTPIQAAAGCTGVQDWSYSIDNGVPAYRSADAKKNKDGVLQQYFSRKVQYALGLTDQEGGDTHCEAATQGSSHLQRGQNLEKALDGLPGGKPQSHTFNYVADTAHEDYLMMTAPESQKFLFVEGLSAQRAQNLRLVASL
;
A
#
# COMPACT_ATOMS: atom_id res chain seq x y z
N MET A 1 72.35 -31.35 -19.83
CA MET A 1 73.02 -30.12 -19.35
C MET A 1 72.13 -29.54 -18.26
N THR A 2 72.07 -30.05 -17.03
CA THR A 2 73.09 -30.14 -15.96
C THR A 2 73.24 -28.82 -15.17
N ARG A 3 72.66 -28.79 -13.95
CA ARG A 3 73.12 -28.11 -12.70
C ARG A 3 72.95 -26.56 -12.63
N LEU A 4 72.78 -25.87 -11.48
CA LEU A 4 72.95 -26.19 -10.05
C LEU A 4 72.18 -25.17 -9.15
N ILE A 5 71.99 -25.57 -7.89
CA ILE A 5 71.45 -24.89 -6.70
C ILE A 5 72.48 -23.91 -6.06
N SER A 6 72.06 -22.82 -5.39
CA SER A 6 72.54 -22.46 -4.02
C SER A 6 71.75 -21.30 -3.36
N LEU A 7 71.36 -21.54 -2.10
CA LEU A 7 70.97 -20.56 -1.06
C LEU A 7 72.18 -19.72 -0.60
N THR A 8 71.93 -18.54 0.02
CA THR A 8 72.39 -18.15 1.38
C THR A 8 71.91 -16.75 1.84
N THR A 9 71.15 -16.72 2.96
CA THR A 9 71.20 -15.85 4.18
C THR A 9 71.31 -14.30 4.17
N SER A 10 70.23 -13.69 4.68
CA SER A 10 70.07 -12.69 5.78
C SER A 10 70.99 -11.45 5.93
N LEU A 11 70.38 -10.25 5.98
CA LEU A 11 70.66 -9.26 7.04
C LEU A 11 69.49 -8.28 7.25
N VAL A 12 69.12 -8.09 8.52
CA VAL A 12 68.14 -7.14 9.05
C VAL A 12 68.75 -5.74 9.12
N LEU A 13 68.01 -4.68 8.76
CA LEU A 13 68.10 -3.41 9.49
C LEU A 13 66.80 -2.58 9.38
N LEU A 14 66.22 -2.34 10.55
CA LEU A 14 65.14 -1.38 10.82
C LEU A 14 65.68 0.05 10.69
N ALA A 15 64.95 0.95 10.02
CA ALA A 15 65.00 2.38 10.30
C ALA A 15 63.68 3.05 9.91
N THR A 16 62.88 3.31 10.93
CA THR A 16 61.70 4.17 10.94
C THR A 16 62.12 5.64 10.79
N VAL A 17 61.47 6.38 9.89
CA VAL A 17 61.37 7.85 9.97
C VAL A 17 59.90 8.23 9.84
N LEU A 18 59.39 8.84 10.91
CA LEU A 18 58.08 9.48 11.08
C LEU A 18 58.12 10.93 10.57
N LEU A 19 56.95 11.40 10.11
CA LEU A 19 56.37 12.77 10.14
C LEU A 19 55.62 13.02 8.81
N SER A 20 54.30 12.76 8.73
CA SER A 20 53.16 13.53 9.24
C SER A 20 52.60 14.51 8.20
N THR A 21 51.43 14.19 7.65
CA THR A 21 50.41 15.18 7.23
C THR A 21 49.02 14.62 7.53
N GLU A 22 48.19 15.50 8.05
CA GLU A 22 46.99 15.25 8.86
C GLU A 22 45.81 14.69 8.05
N ALA A 23 45.29 13.54 8.46
CA ALA A 23 43.91 13.16 8.18
C ALA A 23 43.07 13.53 9.42
N ARG A 24 42.25 14.57 9.27
CA ARG A 24 41.37 15.13 10.29
C ARG A 24 40.25 14.13 10.61
N GLY A 25 40.52 13.20 11.50
CA GLY A 25 39.50 12.36 12.12
C GLY A 25 38.61 13.20 13.03
N LYS A 26 37.34 13.37 12.65
CA LYS A 26 36.28 13.67 13.61
C LYS A 26 35.48 12.38 13.79
N GLY A 27 35.60 11.80 14.98
CA GLY A 27 34.99 10.55 15.35
C GLY A 27 33.47 10.55 15.17
N GLN A 28 32.95 9.42 14.72
CA GLN A 28 31.54 9.08 14.88
C GLN A 28 31.32 8.53 16.29
N PRO A 29 30.37 9.08 17.07
CA PRO A 29 29.71 8.34 18.11
C PRO A 29 28.31 7.99 17.60
N HIS A 30 28.16 6.86 16.92
CA HIS A 30 26.84 6.23 16.79
C HIS A 30 26.77 5.04 17.74
N HIS A 31 26.70 5.35 19.03
CA HIS A 31 25.95 4.49 19.92
C HIS A 31 24.50 4.54 19.44
N GLN A 32 24.07 3.49 18.74
CA GLN A 32 22.65 3.20 18.57
C GLN A 32 22.09 2.99 19.98
N HIS A 33 21.47 4.03 20.53
CA HIS A 33 20.47 3.83 21.56
C HIS A 33 19.33 3.08 20.86
N LEU A 34 19.31 1.76 21.02
CA LEU A 34 18.09 0.98 20.86
C LEU A 34 17.07 1.67 21.77
N ALA A 35 16.11 2.37 21.17
CA ALA A 35 15.03 2.99 21.92
C ALA A 35 14.38 1.88 22.74
N ALA A 36 14.41 2.01 24.06
CA ALA A 36 13.64 1.13 24.92
C ALA A 36 12.17 1.24 24.50
N ARG A 37 11.45 0.10 24.40
CA ARG A 37 10.00 0.08 24.22
C ARG A 37 9.36 1.11 25.16
N LYS A 38 8.48 1.98 24.65
CA LYS A 38 7.75 2.95 25.47
C LYS A 38 6.95 2.18 26.51
N ALA A 39 6.83 2.75 27.71
CA ALA A 39 6.33 2.04 28.88
C ALA A 39 4.79 1.81 28.86
N ASP A 40 4.06 2.49 27.98
CA ASP A 40 2.66 2.21 27.65
C ASP A 40 2.51 1.11 26.56
N ASP A 41 3.63 0.63 26.00
CA ASP A 41 3.74 -0.44 25.02
C ASP A 41 3.66 -1.83 25.65
N ALA A 42 2.52 -2.14 26.27
CA ALA A 42 2.08 -3.51 26.09
C ALA A 42 1.78 -3.67 24.59
N PHE A 43 2.82 -3.91 23.75
CA PHE A 43 2.64 -4.80 22.60
C PHE A 43 1.83 -5.93 23.19
N ASN A 44 0.56 -5.99 22.81
CA ASN A 44 -0.37 -6.76 23.58
C ASN A 44 0.11 -8.20 23.44
N LYS A 45 0.70 -8.75 24.52
CA LYS A 45 1.42 -10.02 24.45
C LYS A 45 0.49 -11.11 23.94
N GLN A 46 -0.83 -10.91 24.01
CA GLN A 46 -1.86 -11.70 23.35
C GLN A 46 -1.66 -11.90 21.82
N TYR A 47 -0.79 -11.16 21.14
CA TYR A 47 -0.52 -11.39 19.72
C TYR A 47 0.77 -12.19 19.48
N LEU A 48 1.52 -12.57 20.53
CA LEU A 48 2.73 -13.39 20.37
C LEU A 48 2.37 -14.85 20.10
N GLN A 49 3.07 -15.46 19.13
CA GLN A 49 2.86 -16.88 18.75
C GLN A 49 2.99 -17.83 19.93
N GLN A 50 3.93 -17.57 20.85
CA GLN A 50 4.21 -18.43 22.01
C GLN A 50 2.99 -18.67 22.93
N ASN A 51 1.94 -17.87 22.79
CA ASN A 51 0.73 -17.98 23.61
C ASN A 51 -0.38 -18.83 22.95
N TYR A 52 -0.16 -19.34 21.74
CA TYR A 52 -1.19 -20.00 20.94
C TYR A 52 -0.68 -21.29 20.29
N GLN A 53 -1.63 -22.11 19.87
CA GLN A 53 -1.46 -23.24 18.97
C GLN A 53 -2.19 -22.97 17.65
N ASN A 54 -1.76 -23.67 16.59
CA ASN A 54 -2.40 -23.54 15.29
C ASN A 54 -3.86 -24.01 15.36
N GLY A 55 -4.80 -23.17 14.92
CA GLY A 55 -6.24 -23.43 14.99
C GLY A 55 -6.94 -22.80 16.19
N ASP A 56 -6.20 -22.20 17.14
CA ASP A 56 -6.80 -21.46 18.25
C ASP A 56 -7.68 -20.30 17.76
N ALA A 57 -8.62 -19.88 18.61
CA ALA A 57 -9.39 -18.66 18.37
C ALA A 57 -8.44 -17.45 18.27
N ALA A 58 -8.62 -16.63 17.24
CA ALA A 58 -7.83 -15.43 17.07
C ALA A 58 -8.02 -14.44 18.24
N PRO A 59 -6.99 -13.68 18.63
CA PRO A 59 -7.13 -12.69 19.70
C PRO A 59 -8.22 -11.67 19.36
N GLY A 60 -9.22 -11.57 20.25
CA GLY A 60 -10.37 -10.68 20.07
C GLY A 60 -11.54 -11.26 19.27
N ALA A 61 -11.52 -12.56 18.93
CA ALA A 61 -12.65 -13.26 18.32
C ALA A 61 -13.89 -13.24 19.23
N LYS A 62 -15.07 -13.11 18.61
CA LYS A 62 -16.37 -13.04 19.28
C LYS A 62 -17.41 -13.89 18.53
N ASP A 63 -18.49 -14.21 19.23
CA ASP A 63 -19.66 -14.83 18.59
C ASP A 63 -20.18 -13.93 17.45
N GLY A 64 -20.43 -14.55 16.29
CA GLY A 64 -20.86 -13.86 15.08
C GLY A 64 -19.73 -13.52 14.10
N ASP A 65 -18.45 -13.68 14.49
CA ASP A 65 -17.35 -13.62 13.52
C ASP A 65 -17.46 -14.76 12.49
N SER A 66 -17.16 -14.44 11.23
CA SER A 66 -17.22 -15.42 10.14
C SER A 66 -16.13 -16.50 10.30
N PRO A 67 -16.38 -17.75 9.87
CA PRO A 67 -15.42 -18.84 10.02
C PRO A 67 -14.11 -18.60 9.25
N GLY A 68 -13.04 -19.32 9.60
CA GLY A 68 -11.72 -19.26 8.92
C GLY A 68 -10.68 -18.36 9.61
N GLN A 69 -11.11 -17.53 10.56
CA GLN A 69 -10.28 -16.52 11.22
C GLN A 69 -9.58 -17.04 12.49
N THR A 70 -8.85 -18.16 12.36
CA THR A 70 -8.10 -18.78 13.47
C THR A 70 -6.65 -18.32 13.49
N VAL A 71 -5.95 -18.59 14.59
CA VAL A 71 -4.50 -18.43 14.68
C VAL A 71 -3.80 -19.43 13.78
N ILE A 72 -2.88 -18.93 12.96
CA ILE A 72 -2.02 -19.72 12.10
C ILE A 72 -0.56 -19.50 12.48
N ILE A 73 0.16 -20.60 12.71
CA ILE A 73 1.60 -20.64 13.11
C ILE A 73 2.37 -21.58 12.17
N ASN A 74 1.97 -21.64 10.90
CA ASN A 74 2.59 -22.50 9.89
C ASN A 74 3.87 -21.86 9.27
N GLY A 75 4.58 -22.65 8.47
CA GLY A 75 5.97 -22.38 8.05
C GLY A 75 6.19 -22.08 6.57
N ASN A 76 5.19 -21.62 5.81
CA ASN A 76 5.42 -21.18 4.42
C ASN A 76 6.04 -19.77 4.32
N GLY A 77 6.51 -19.23 5.44
CA GLY A 77 7.28 -17.99 5.50
C GLY A 77 6.56 -16.74 5.02
N GLY A 78 5.22 -16.72 5.04
CA GLY A 78 4.40 -15.59 4.60
C GLY A 78 4.13 -15.54 3.09
N ARG A 79 4.50 -16.58 2.34
CA ARG A 79 4.30 -16.67 0.87
C ARG A 79 2.86 -16.91 0.43
N ASP A 80 1.96 -17.09 1.39
CA ASP A 80 0.54 -17.24 1.15
C ASP A 80 -0.26 -16.31 2.08
N LYS A 81 -1.58 -16.27 1.87
CA LYS A 81 -2.49 -15.44 2.68
C LYS A 81 -2.78 -15.99 4.07
N ASN A 82 -2.04 -17.01 4.51
CA ASN A 82 -2.32 -17.80 5.70
C ASN A 82 -1.03 -18.26 6.39
N SER A 83 0.06 -17.50 6.32
CA SER A 83 1.32 -17.86 6.98
C SER A 83 2.10 -16.67 7.48
N GLN A 84 2.88 -16.91 8.53
CA GLN A 84 3.73 -15.89 9.12
C GLN A 84 5.16 -15.95 8.55
N ARG A 85 5.81 -14.78 8.49
CA ARG A 85 7.24 -14.65 8.21
C ARG A 85 8.07 -15.11 9.41
N PRO A 86 9.20 -15.82 9.22
CA PRO A 86 10.01 -16.33 10.33
C PRO A 86 10.52 -15.23 11.28
N GLU A 87 10.81 -14.04 10.76
CA GLU A 87 11.26 -12.88 11.53
C GLU A 87 10.16 -12.21 12.35
N CYS A 88 8.91 -12.63 12.18
CA CYS A 88 7.76 -12.02 12.80
C CYS A 88 7.23 -12.89 13.96
N PRO A 89 7.44 -12.49 15.23
CA PRO A 89 7.07 -13.32 16.38
C PRO A 89 5.57 -13.32 16.71
N THR A 90 4.74 -12.67 15.89
CA THR A 90 3.30 -12.52 16.13
C THR A 90 2.49 -13.61 15.45
N VAL A 91 1.34 -13.96 16.00
CA VAL A 91 0.39 -14.85 15.31
C VAL A 91 0.03 -14.28 13.95
N PHE A 92 -0.22 -15.15 12.98
CA PHE A 92 -0.96 -14.76 11.79
C PHE A 92 -2.44 -15.06 12.04
N ILE A 93 -3.32 -14.09 11.85
CA ILE A 93 -4.76 -14.33 11.91
C ILE A 93 -5.25 -14.68 10.51
N GLY A 94 -5.86 -15.85 10.36
CA GLY A 94 -6.44 -16.32 9.10
C GLY A 94 -7.54 -15.39 8.57
N THR A 95 -7.79 -15.46 7.26
CA THR A 95 -8.86 -14.68 6.63
C THR A 95 -10.22 -15.36 6.75
N ALA A 96 -11.31 -14.60 6.67
CA ALA A 96 -12.66 -15.17 6.70
C ALA A 96 -12.98 -15.97 5.43
N ASN A 97 -13.65 -17.10 5.63
CA ASN A 97 -14.21 -17.92 4.57
C ASN A 97 -15.51 -17.28 4.06
N VAL A 98 -15.58 -17.05 2.76
CA VAL A 98 -16.74 -16.45 2.08
C VAL A 98 -17.07 -17.29 0.87
N ASN A 99 -18.36 -17.61 0.70
CA ASN A 99 -18.82 -18.34 -0.48
C ASN A 99 -18.81 -17.43 -1.72
N GLY A 100 -18.70 -18.05 -2.89
CA GLY A 100 -18.61 -17.34 -4.18
C GLY A 100 -17.19 -17.33 -4.72
N SER A 101 -16.92 -16.45 -5.68
CA SER A 101 -15.60 -16.33 -6.30
C SER A 101 -15.39 -14.96 -6.95
N PRO A 102 -14.14 -14.59 -7.31
CA PRO A 102 -13.85 -13.37 -8.04
C PRO A 102 -14.61 -13.21 -9.36
N THR A 103 -15.01 -14.31 -10.00
CA THR A 103 -15.67 -14.31 -11.31
C THR A 103 -17.18 -14.48 -11.23
N ALA A 104 -17.69 -15.24 -10.25
CA ALA A 104 -19.12 -15.47 -10.06
C ALA A 104 -19.78 -14.47 -9.09
N GLY A 105 -18.96 -13.65 -8.43
CA GLY A 105 -19.37 -12.76 -7.36
C GLY A 105 -19.26 -13.42 -5.98
N TRP A 106 -18.94 -12.63 -4.97
CA TRP A 106 -18.99 -13.06 -3.58
C TRP A 106 -20.42 -13.04 -3.05
N GLN A 107 -20.74 -13.98 -2.17
CA GLN A 107 -22.09 -14.14 -1.59
C GLN A 107 -22.30 -13.40 -0.28
N GLY A 108 -21.28 -12.69 0.22
CA GLY A 108 -21.34 -11.95 1.46
C GLY A 108 -20.14 -11.05 1.67
N LEU A 109 -20.33 -10.02 2.49
CA LEU A 109 -19.24 -9.31 3.14
C LEU A 109 -19.11 -9.86 4.57
N PRO A 110 -18.05 -10.61 4.90
CA PRO A 110 -17.94 -11.31 6.18
C PRO A 110 -17.77 -10.33 7.36
N GLN A 111 -18.17 -10.79 8.53
CA GLN A 111 -17.82 -10.17 9.81
C GLN A 111 -16.41 -10.62 10.21
N ILE A 112 -15.50 -9.66 10.38
CA ILE A 112 -14.07 -9.90 10.60
C ILE A 112 -13.71 -9.70 12.06
N VAL A 113 -12.95 -10.63 12.64
CA VAL A 113 -12.43 -10.56 14.02
C VAL A 113 -11.78 -9.20 14.22
N GLY A 114 -12.23 -8.42 15.21
CA GLY A 114 -11.64 -7.11 15.52
C GLY A 114 -11.89 -5.99 14.49
N PHE A 115 -12.84 -6.16 13.57
CA PHE A 115 -13.27 -5.12 12.64
C PHE A 115 -14.79 -5.00 12.61
N ASP A 116 -15.29 -3.78 12.43
CA ASP A 116 -16.68 -3.52 12.11
C ASP A 116 -16.80 -3.28 10.60
N LEU A 117 -17.86 -3.81 9.99
CA LEU A 117 -18.24 -3.45 8.62
C LEU A 117 -19.18 -2.24 8.66
N ASP A 118 -18.59 -1.06 8.71
CA ASP A 118 -19.29 0.20 8.90
C ASP A 118 -20.01 0.66 7.62
N ARG A 119 -21.29 1.02 7.75
CA ARG A 119 -22.18 1.49 6.68
C ARG A 119 -22.64 2.93 6.84
N LYS A 120 -21.95 3.73 7.66
CA LYS A 120 -22.29 5.15 7.88
C LYS A 120 -21.96 6.06 6.70
N LEU A 121 -21.08 5.64 5.79
CA LEU A 121 -20.62 6.52 4.71
C LEU A 121 -21.62 6.52 3.54
N ASN A 122 -22.31 7.66 3.36
CA ASN A 122 -23.14 7.91 2.19
C ASN A 122 -22.36 8.68 1.12
N VAL A 123 -22.41 8.21 -0.13
CA VAL A 123 -21.78 8.84 -1.29
C VAL A 123 -22.79 8.87 -2.44
N GLY A 124 -23.26 10.07 -2.81
CA GLY A 124 -24.23 10.26 -3.89
C GLY A 124 -25.55 9.49 -3.71
N GLY A 125 -26.00 9.35 -2.47
CA GLY A 125 -27.23 8.64 -2.12
C GLY A 125 -27.07 7.15 -1.85
N GLY A 126 -25.95 6.54 -2.26
CA GLY A 126 -25.63 5.15 -1.93
C GLY A 126 -24.76 5.02 -0.68
N VAL A 127 -24.68 3.82 -0.12
CA VAL A 127 -23.84 3.46 1.03
C VAL A 127 -22.54 2.82 0.53
N GLN A 128 -21.40 3.28 1.04
CA GLN A 128 -20.13 2.60 0.86
C GLN A 128 -19.78 1.86 2.17
N PRO A 129 -19.81 0.51 2.20
CA PRO A 129 -19.32 -0.23 3.34
C PRO A 129 -17.80 -0.08 3.47
N VAL A 130 -17.32 0.09 4.71
CA VAL A 130 -15.89 0.21 5.03
C VAL A 130 -15.58 -0.68 6.23
N TYR A 131 -14.65 -1.62 6.05
CA TYR A 131 -14.03 -2.33 7.17
C TYR A 131 -13.16 -1.37 7.96
N ILE A 132 -13.38 -1.26 9.27
CA ILE A 132 -12.58 -0.43 10.19
C ILE A 132 -12.37 -1.18 11.50
N GLU A 133 -11.18 -1.08 12.10
CA GLU A 133 -10.89 -1.76 13.36
C GLU A 133 -11.89 -1.39 14.46
N SER A 134 -12.44 -2.41 15.13
CA SER A 134 -13.41 -2.24 16.20
C SER A 134 -12.70 -2.02 17.55
N ASN A 135 -13.35 -1.32 18.48
CA ASN A 135 -12.86 -1.09 19.85
C ASN A 135 -11.51 -0.34 19.96
N LYS A 136 -11.07 0.32 18.88
CA LYS A 136 -9.89 1.21 18.90
C LYS A 136 -10.28 2.60 19.44
N ASP A 137 -9.43 3.18 20.29
CA ASP A 137 -9.61 4.56 20.72
C ASP A 137 -9.15 5.50 19.60
N PHE A 138 -10.09 5.91 18.74
CA PHE A 138 -9.81 6.80 17.61
C PHE A 138 -9.22 8.16 18.01
N LYS A 139 -9.27 8.53 19.31
CA LYS A 139 -8.57 9.73 19.81
C LYS A 139 -7.07 9.52 19.92
N LYS A 140 -6.56 8.29 19.92
CA LYS A 140 -5.11 8.02 19.96
C LYS A 140 -4.50 7.85 18.57
N ALA A 141 -5.31 7.51 17.59
CA ALA A 141 -4.88 7.30 16.22
C ALA A 141 -4.34 8.58 15.59
N LYS A 142 -3.18 8.46 14.95
CA LYS A 142 -2.46 9.53 14.23
C LYS A 142 -2.44 9.29 12.72
N ARG A 143 -2.59 8.03 12.31
CA ARG A 143 -2.54 7.60 10.92
C ARG A 143 -3.67 6.65 10.59
N VAL A 144 -4.12 6.70 9.34
CA VAL A 144 -4.96 5.66 8.75
C VAL A 144 -4.22 5.02 7.58
N VAL A 145 -4.22 3.69 7.51
CA VAL A 145 -3.83 2.94 6.31
C VAL A 145 -5.11 2.42 5.66
N LEU A 146 -5.45 3.02 4.52
CA LEU A 146 -6.63 2.70 3.73
C LEU A 146 -6.25 1.73 2.61
N VAL A 147 -6.42 0.43 2.87
CA VAL A 147 -5.97 -0.63 1.97
C VAL A 147 -7.03 -1.00 0.94
N GLN A 148 -6.61 -1.14 -0.32
CA GLN A 148 -7.41 -1.56 -1.47
C GLN A 148 -7.17 -3.04 -1.78
N PRO A 149 -8.22 -3.82 -2.09
CA PRO A 149 -8.08 -5.22 -2.51
C PRO A 149 -7.47 -5.34 -3.91
N GLY A 150 -6.95 -6.53 -4.21
CA GLY A 150 -6.54 -6.91 -5.56
C GLY A 150 -7.73 -7.31 -6.45
N LEU A 151 -7.42 -8.01 -7.55
CA LEU A 151 -8.41 -8.53 -8.50
C LEU A 151 -9.58 -9.29 -7.85
N PRO A 152 -9.36 -10.11 -6.79
CA PRO A 152 -10.45 -10.84 -6.14
C PRO A 152 -11.51 -9.97 -5.47
N ARG A 153 -11.26 -8.68 -5.21
CA ARG A 153 -12.16 -7.79 -4.43
C ARG A 153 -12.41 -8.26 -2.99
N ASP A 154 -11.54 -9.10 -2.46
CA ASP A 154 -11.55 -9.65 -1.11
C ASP A 154 -11.07 -8.62 -0.07
N SER A 155 -11.78 -7.49 0.05
CA SER A 155 -11.41 -6.34 0.90
C SER A 155 -11.18 -6.74 2.36
N TRP A 156 -11.94 -7.74 2.85
CA TRP A 156 -11.77 -8.31 4.18
C TRP A 156 -10.45 -9.07 4.36
N SER A 157 -9.95 -9.69 3.30
CA SER A 157 -8.67 -10.38 3.30
C SER A 157 -7.53 -9.36 3.35
N TYR A 158 -7.62 -8.30 2.55
CA TYR A 158 -6.60 -7.25 2.50
C TYR A 158 -6.51 -6.44 3.79
N VAL A 159 -7.64 -6.11 4.42
CA VAL A 159 -7.62 -5.43 5.73
C VAL A 159 -7.00 -6.32 6.82
N ASN A 160 -7.24 -7.62 6.76
CA ASN A 160 -6.61 -8.59 7.66
C ASN A 160 -5.10 -8.74 7.42
N ILE A 161 -4.66 -8.83 6.17
CA ILE A 161 -3.25 -8.90 5.78
C ILE A 161 -2.51 -7.64 6.24
N MET A 162 -3.10 -6.46 6.03
CA MET A 162 -2.53 -5.19 6.49
C MET A 162 -2.45 -5.13 8.03
N ARG A 163 -3.46 -5.64 8.75
CA ARG A 163 -3.39 -5.81 10.21
C ARG A 163 -2.26 -6.75 10.63
N ASN A 164 -2.12 -7.92 9.99
CA ASN A 164 -1.03 -8.84 10.30
C ASN A 164 0.34 -8.19 10.04
N SER A 165 0.44 -7.30 9.04
CA SER A 165 1.66 -6.51 8.83
C SER A 165 1.89 -5.49 9.95
N LEU A 166 0.85 -4.77 10.39
CA LEU A 166 0.96 -3.84 11.50
C LEU A 166 1.35 -4.54 12.81
N LEU A 167 0.74 -5.69 13.13
CA LEU A 167 1.11 -6.51 14.29
C LEU A 167 2.60 -6.87 14.24
N CYS A 168 3.07 -7.26 13.07
CA CYS A 168 4.47 -7.54 12.85
C CYS A 168 5.35 -6.33 13.11
N ALA A 169 5.01 -5.16 12.53
CA ALA A 169 5.76 -3.92 12.71
C ALA A 169 5.87 -3.53 14.19
N VAL A 170 4.75 -3.52 14.94
CA VAL A 170 4.73 -3.14 16.38
C VAL A 170 5.53 -4.14 17.24
N SER A 171 5.69 -5.39 16.79
CA SER A 171 6.49 -6.37 17.52
C SER A 171 8.00 -6.10 17.46
N ARG A 172 8.46 -5.36 16.43
CA ARG A 172 9.87 -5.09 16.16
C ARG A 172 10.38 -3.90 16.98
N ALA A 173 11.58 -4.04 17.55
CA ALA A 173 12.18 -2.98 18.36
C ALA A 173 12.67 -1.77 17.55
N ASP A 174 12.85 -1.92 16.22
CA ASP A 174 13.31 -0.86 15.31
C ASP A 174 12.18 -0.02 14.71
N MET A 175 10.92 -0.31 15.06
CA MET A 175 9.73 0.39 14.57
C MET A 175 9.08 1.18 15.71
N ASP A 176 9.21 2.51 15.69
CA ASP A 176 8.55 3.38 16.68
C ASP A 176 7.07 3.60 16.33
N VAL A 177 6.26 2.56 16.50
CA VAL A 177 4.82 2.57 16.25
C VAL A 177 4.10 1.63 17.22
N THR A 178 2.93 2.06 17.69
CA THR A 178 2.03 1.24 18.52
C THR A 178 0.77 0.86 17.74
N LEU A 179 0.04 -0.15 18.22
CA LEU A 179 -1.27 -0.48 17.64
C LEU A 179 -2.28 0.65 17.73
N GLN A 180 -2.15 1.58 18.69
CA GLN A 180 -3.10 2.70 18.84
C GLN A 180 -2.78 3.86 17.89
N ASP A 181 -1.57 3.95 17.36
CA ASP A 181 -1.17 5.06 16.47
C ASP A 181 -1.79 4.96 15.07
N VAL A 182 -2.09 3.74 14.61
CA VAL A 182 -2.53 3.47 13.22
C VAL A 182 -3.91 2.84 13.23
N ILE A 183 -4.84 3.34 12.42
CA ILE A 183 -6.09 2.65 12.06
C ILE A 183 -5.86 1.94 10.73
N VAL A 184 -6.21 0.66 10.65
CA VAL A 184 -6.31 -0.07 9.38
C VAL A 184 -7.77 -0.07 8.93
N ALA A 185 -8.02 0.29 7.67
CA ALA A 185 -9.37 0.31 7.10
C ALA A 185 -9.35 -0.11 5.62
N ALA A 186 -10.48 -0.61 5.12
CA ALA A 186 -10.63 -1.00 3.71
C ALA A 186 -12.06 -0.73 3.21
N PRO A 187 -12.27 0.07 2.16
CA PRO A 187 -13.56 0.14 1.48
C PRO A 187 -13.90 -1.20 0.83
N ALA A 188 -15.13 -1.67 0.96
CA ALA A 188 -15.59 -2.87 0.27
C ALA A 188 -16.01 -2.54 -1.17
N TRP A 189 -15.19 -2.91 -2.14
CA TRP A 189 -15.50 -2.69 -3.56
C TRP A 189 -16.35 -3.82 -4.13
N LEU A 190 -17.64 -3.58 -4.29
CA LEU A 190 -18.60 -4.53 -4.85
C LEU A 190 -18.75 -4.34 -6.36
N SER A 191 -18.84 -5.46 -7.10
CA SER A 191 -19.28 -5.48 -8.49
C SER A 191 -20.75 -5.84 -8.64
N GLU A 192 -21.30 -5.69 -9.85
CA GLU A 192 -22.58 -6.27 -10.27
C GLU A 192 -22.65 -7.78 -9.97
N ASP A 193 -21.56 -8.52 -10.18
CA ASP A 193 -21.49 -9.95 -9.88
C ASP A 193 -21.65 -10.20 -8.37
N ASP A 194 -20.94 -9.44 -7.53
CA ASP A 194 -21.04 -9.56 -6.07
C ASP A 194 -22.45 -9.21 -5.57
N LYS A 195 -23.08 -8.18 -6.15
CA LYS A 195 -24.48 -7.86 -5.87
C LYS A 195 -25.42 -9.00 -6.25
N ASN A 196 -25.26 -9.56 -7.44
CA ASN A 196 -26.14 -10.63 -7.94
C ASN A 196 -25.94 -11.95 -7.16
N ALA A 197 -24.73 -12.18 -6.65
CA ALA A 197 -24.40 -13.31 -5.78
C ALA A 197 -24.87 -13.13 -4.33
N GLY A 198 -25.22 -11.91 -3.91
CA GLY A 198 -25.85 -11.60 -2.62
C GLY A 198 -24.98 -10.87 -1.60
N ALA A 199 -23.77 -10.40 -1.97
CA ALA A 199 -22.91 -9.66 -1.05
C ALA A 199 -23.38 -8.23 -0.75
N ALA A 200 -24.06 -7.58 -1.68
CA ALA A 200 -24.51 -6.20 -1.56
C ALA A 200 -25.88 -6.10 -0.86
N GLN A 201 -26.03 -5.18 0.10
CA GLN A 201 -27.34 -4.75 0.59
C GLN A 201 -28.01 -3.80 -0.41
N ASP A 202 -29.34 -3.61 -0.31
CA ASP A 202 -30.13 -2.80 -1.25
C ASP A 202 -29.61 -1.36 -1.44
N GLY A 203 -28.99 -0.79 -0.40
CA GLY A 203 -28.43 0.56 -0.42
C GLY A 203 -26.94 0.62 -0.75
N ASP A 204 -26.24 -0.51 -0.92
CA ASP A 204 -24.80 -0.53 -1.12
C ASP A 204 -24.42 -0.12 -2.54
N ILE A 205 -23.37 0.69 -2.66
CA ILE A 205 -22.76 1.08 -3.94
C ILE A 205 -22.06 -0.14 -4.55
N TYR A 206 -22.27 -0.33 -5.84
CA TYR A 206 -21.58 -1.36 -6.63
C TYR A 206 -21.22 -0.81 -8.01
N PHE A 207 -20.19 -1.39 -8.63
CA PHE A 207 -19.64 -0.98 -9.91
C PHE A 207 -19.80 -2.08 -10.96
N SER A 208 -19.54 -1.77 -12.23
CA SER A 208 -19.32 -2.83 -13.21
C SER A 208 -18.10 -3.67 -12.83
N SER A 209 -18.02 -4.88 -13.37
CA SER A 209 -16.83 -5.72 -13.20
C SER A 209 -15.57 -4.94 -13.61
N GLY A 210 -14.59 -4.83 -12.68
CA GLY A 210 -13.38 -4.02 -12.83
C GLY A 210 -13.55 -2.49 -12.79
N GLY A 211 -14.77 -1.94 -12.88
CA GLY A 211 -15.03 -0.49 -12.97
C GLY A 211 -14.55 0.31 -11.74
N TRP A 212 -14.66 -0.30 -10.56
CA TRP A 212 -14.17 0.29 -9.31
C TRP A 212 -12.66 0.61 -9.36
N ALA A 213 -11.86 -0.22 -10.05
CA ALA A 213 -10.42 -0.08 -10.11
C ALA A 213 -9.94 1.00 -11.09
N VAL A 214 -10.83 1.56 -11.92
CA VAL A 214 -10.51 2.55 -12.96
C VAL A 214 -11.28 3.86 -12.80
N GLY A 215 -11.95 4.09 -11.68
CA GLY A 215 -12.68 5.36 -11.48
C GLY A 215 -14.00 5.46 -12.22
N SER A 216 -14.56 4.34 -12.70
CA SER A 216 -15.88 4.32 -13.35
C SER A 216 -16.98 4.79 -12.41
N GLN A 217 -18.08 5.24 -13.00
CA GLN A 217 -19.32 5.50 -12.27
C GLN A 217 -19.92 4.19 -11.75
N SER A 218 -20.52 4.25 -10.56
CA SER A 218 -21.28 3.16 -9.96
C SER A 218 -22.48 2.76 -10.85
N LYS A 219 -22.91 1.52 -10.68
CA LYS A 219 -24.10 0.95 -11.35
C LYS A 219 -25.35 1.02 -10.47
N GLY A 220 -25.19 1.32 -9.19
CA GLY A 220 -26.29 1.58 -8.25
C GLY A 220 -25.78 1.88 -6.84
N PRO A 221 -26.70 1.94 -5.86
CA PRO A 221 -28.11 1.53 -5.94
C PRO A 221 -28.98 2.55 -6.72
N GLY A 222 -30.10 2.10 -7.30
CA GLY A 222 -31.04 2.97 -8.01
C GLY A 222 -30.37 3.82 -9.09
N SER A 223 -30.50 5.15 -8.99
CA SER A 223 -29.86 6.13 -9.89
C SER A 223 -28.51 6.65 -9.39
N THR A 224 -27.95 6.10 -8.31
CA THR A 224 -26.64 6.51 -7.79
C THR A 224 -25.56 6.27 -8.84
N SER A 225 -24.95 7.36 -9.28
CA SER A 225 -23.82 7.41 -10.21
C SER A 225 -22.71 8.22 -9.55
N VAL A 226 -21.78 7.52 -8.92
CA VAL A 226 -20.59 8.12 -8.29
C VAL A 226 -19.33 7.41 -8.76
N SER A 227 -18.26 8.15 -8.98
CA SER A 227 -16.96 7.55 -9.30
C SER A 227 -16.35 6.87 -8.07
N SER A 228 -15.63 5.75 -8.25
CA SER A 228 -14.84 5.18 -7.15
C SER A 228 -13.76 6.15 -6.63
N MET A 229 -13.32 7.11 -7.44
CA MET A 229 -12.42 8.18 -6.99
C MET A 229 -13.13 9.16 -6.03
N GLU A 230 -14.43 9.44 -6.25
CA GLU A 230 -15.23 10.25 -5.32
C GLU A 230 -15.52 9.49 -4.03
N VAL A 231 -15.71 8.18 -4.11
CA VAL A 231 -15.79 7.32 -2.92
C VAL A 231 -14.51 7.44 -2.10
N LEU A 232 -13.33 7.33 -2.72
CA LEU A 232 -12.04 7.50 -2.03
C LEU A 232 -11.91 8.89 -1.39
N ASP A 233 -12.30 9.96 -2.09
CA ASP A 233 -12.34 11.31 -1.51
C ASP A 233 -13.18 11.34 -0.22
N ARG A 234 -14.40 10.78 -0.25
CA ARG A 234 -15.30 10.78 0.92
C ARG A 234 -14.79 9.94 2.08
N VAL A 235 -14.16 8.78 1.79
CA VAL A 235 -13.55 7.96 2.83
C VAL A 235 -12.39 8.71 3.49
N ILE A 236 -11.53 9.35 2.70
CA ILE A 236 -10.39 10.13 3.20
C ILE A 236 -10.88 11.35 4.01
N ASP A 237 -11.87 12.09 3.51
CA ASP A 237 -12.47 13.23 4.23
C ASP A 237 -13.03 12.81 5.59
N ARG A 238 -13.67 11.64 5.66
CA ARG A 238 -14.17 11.08 6.92
C ARG A 238 -13.03 10.88 7.92
N PHE A 239 -11.88 10.34 7.49
CA PHE A 239 -10.73 10.13 8.37
C PHE A 239 -10.05 11.43 8.82
N PHE A 240 -10.35 12.56 8.18
CA PHE A 240 -9.97 13.90 8.67
C PHE A 240 -11.11 14.62 9.41
N SER A 241 -12.23 13.96 9.71
CA SER A 241 -13.33 14.56 10.46
C SER A 241 -13.05 14.66 11.97
N SER A 242 -14.03 15.14 12.75
CA SER A 242 -13.98 15.16 14.20
C SER A 242 -14.10 13.78 14.85
N GLU A 243 -14.49 12.75 14.09
CA GLU A 243 -14.49 11.35 14.54
C GLU A 243 -13.07 10.86 14.84
N PHE A 244 -12.08 11.39 14.10
CA PHE A 244 -10.67 11.03 14.19
C PHE A 244 -9.81 12.28 14.47
N PRO A 245 -9.92 12.86 15.68
CA PRO A 245 -9.43 14.21 15.95
C PRO A 245 -7.91 14.35 15.79
N ASN A 246 -7.14 13.28 16.00
CA ASN A 246 -5.69 13.30 15.97
C ASN A 246 -5.07 12.69 14.70
N VAL A 247 -5.88 12.22 13.74
CA VAL A 247 -5.37 11.72 12.47
C VAL A 247 -4.75 12.87 11.68
N ALA A 248 -3.46 12.75 11.41
CA ALA A 248 -2.64 13.71 10.68
C ALA A 248 -2.29 13.23 9.27
N SER A 249 -2.41 11.92 9.01
CA SER A 249 -2.06 11.32 7.71
C SER A 249 -2.95 10.14 7.33
N VAL A 250 -3.21 10.00 6.03
CA VAL A 250 -3.84 8.82 5.43
C VAL A 250 -2.92 8.24 4.37
N ILE A 251 -2.60 6.96 4.47
CA ILE A 251 -1.87 6.22 3.44
C ILE A 251 -2.88 5.41 2.64
N VAL A 252 -3.05 5.72 1.36
CA VAL A 252 -3.82 4.87 0.43
C VAL A 252 -2.87 3.79 -0.06
N ALA A 253 -3.16 2.54 0.26
CA ALA A 253 -2.28 1.42 -0.02
C ALA A 253 -3.00 0.38 -0.89
N GLY A 254 -2.31 -0.25 -1.82
CA GLY A 254 -2.86 -1.37 -2.57
C GLY A 254 -1.77 -2.30 -3.10
N HIS A 255 -2.13 -3.56 -3.32
CA HIS A 255 -1.32 -4.53 -4.06
C HIS A 255 -2.07 -5.02 -5.30
N SER A 256 -1.36 -5.41 -6.36
CA SER A 256 -1.96 -5.91 -7.60
C SER A 256 -2.95 -4.90 -8.21
N LEU A 257 -4.17 -5.32 -8.57
CA LEU A 257 -5.20 -4.39 -9.08
C LEU A 257 -5.53 -3.23 -8.11
N GLY A 258 -5.40 -3.45 -6.80
CA GLY A 258 -5.57 -2.40 -5.78
C GLY A 258 -4.46 -1.36 -5.82
N ALA A 259 -3.24 -1.76 -6.19
CA ALA A 259 -2.13 -0.86 -6.45
C ALA A 259 -2.38 -0.03 -7.72
N SER A 260 -2.92 -0.64 -8.77
CA SER A 260 -3.35 0.08 -9.97
C SER A 260 -4.42 1.13 -9.65
N LEU A 261 -5.45 0.80 -8.85
CA LEU A 261 -6.42 1.80 -8.36
C LEU A 261 -5.73 2.92 -7.56
N THR A 262 -4.83 2.55 -6.65
CA THR A 262 -4.12 3.52 -5.79
C THR A 262 -3.30 4.49 -6.63
N GLN A 263 -2.59 4.01 -7.65
CA GLN A 263 -1.83 4.86 -8.58
C GLN A 263 -2.75 5.73 -9.45
N ARG A 264 -3.82 5.16 -10.00
CA ARG A 264 -4.83 5.90 -10.79
C ARG A 264 -5.46 7.03 -9.97
N TYR A 265 -5.79 6.76 -8.70
CA TYR A 265 -6.29 7.78 -7.78
C TYR A 265 -5.20 8.81 -7.46
N ALA A 266 -3.96 8.39 -7.23
CA ALA A 266 -2.84 9.32 -7.04
C ALA A 266 -2.60 10.22 -8.27
N VAL A 267 -2.91 9.78 -9.49
CA VAL A 267 -2.82 10.62 -10.70
C VAL A 267 -4.01 11.58 -10.80
N LEU A 268 -5.23 11.09 -10.61
CA LEU A 268 -6.43 11.87 -10.88
C LEU A 268 -6.97 12.68 -9.70
N ARG A 269 -6.57 12.38 -8.46
CA ARG A 269 -7.12 13.02 -7.26
C ARG A 269 -7.09 14.53 -7.40
N ARG A 270 -8.21 15.19 -7.06
CA ARG A 270 -8.30 16.64 -7.09
C ARG A 270 -7.47 17.26 -5.95
N PRO A 271 -6.78 18.41 -6.17
CA PRO A 271 -6.11 19.13 -5.11
C PRO A 271 -7.06 19.46 -3.96
N SER A 272 -6.59 19.24 -2.74
CA SER A 272 -7.31 19.62 -1.52
C SER A 272 -6.34 20.13 -0.47
N ALA A 273 -6.86 20.75 0.59
CA ALA A 273 -6.05 21.20 1.72
C ALA A 273 -5.32 20.04 2.43
N GLN A 274 -5.79 18.80 2.26
CA GLN A 274 -5.22 17.59 2.84
C GLN A 274 -4.23 16.89 1.89
N ASP A 275 -3.87 17.45 0.73
CA ASP A 275 -3.06 16.71 -0.26
C ASP A 275 -1.67 16.32 0.29
N THR A 276 -1.06 17.17 1.12
CA THR A 276 0.21 16.89 1.81
C THR A 276 0.09 15.87 2.96
N SER A 277 -1.13 15.59 3.43
CA SER A 277 -1.44 14.60 4.46
C SER A 277 -1.82 13.23 3.87
N VAL A 278 -1.83 13.09 2.55
CA VAL A 278 -2.13 11.81 1.89
C VAL A 278 -0.90 11.31 1.17
N SER A 279 -0.60 10.02 1.32
CA SER A 279 0.50 9.35 0.62
C SER A 279 0.06 8.01 0.06
N TYR A 280 0.84 7.46 -0.87
CA TYR A 280 0.42 6.32 -1.68
C TYR A 280 1.44 5.19 -1.62
N TRP A 281 1.01 3.99 -1.25
CA TRP A 281 1.81 2.77 -1.32
C TRP A 281 1.28 1.87 -2.42
N ILE A 282 2.12 1.56 -3.41
CA ILE A 282 1.73 0.90 -4.67
C ILE A 282 2.57 -0.37 -4.82
N GLY A 283 2.02 -1.53 -4.46
CA GLY A 283 2.69 -2.83 -4.54
C GLY A 283 2.36 -3.62 -5.80
N ASN A 284 3.35 -3.96 -6.63
CA ASN A 284 3.22 -4.83 -7.81
C ASN A 284 1.94 -4.58 -8.66
N PRO A 285 1.67 -3.35 -9.14
CA PRO A 285 0.46 -3.08 -9.89
C PRO A 285 0.47 -3.83 -11.24
N GLY A 286 -0.73 -4.25 -11.65
CA GLY A 286 -0.95 -4.91 -12.94
C GLY A 286 -0.57 -4.00 -14.09
N SER A 287 -1.03 -2.76 -14.08
CA SER A 287 -0.66 -1.72 -15.05
C SER A 287 -0.64 -0.34 -14.38
N TYR A 288 0.01 0.61 -15.02
CA TYR A 288 0.13 2.01 -14.58
C TYR A 288 -0.60 2.95 -15.53
N VAL A 289 -1.08 4.08 -15.01
CA VAL A 289 -1.27 5.29 -15.82
C VAL A 289 0.13 5.84 -16.11
N TRP A 290 0.52 5.81 -17.37
CA TRP A 290 1.84 6.24 -17.81
C TRP A 290 1.93 7.77 -17.76
N PRO A 291 2.87 8.35 -16.99
CA PRO A 291 2.86 9.78 -16.71
C PRO A 291 3.69 10.62 -17.71
N VAL A 292 4.14 10.01 -18.80
CA VAL A 292 4.94 10.65 -19.87
C VAL A 292 4.41 10.23 -21.25
N ASP A 293 4.77 10.96 -22.30
CA ASP A 293 4.12 10.81 -23.62
C ASP A 293 4.38 9.46 -24.34
N SER A 294 5.40 8.70 -23.92
CA SER A 294 5.73 7.42 -24.57
C SER A 294 6.11 6.33 -23.58
N THR A 295 5.62 5.13 -23.86
CA THR A 295 5.96 3.88 -23.17
C THR A 295 7.24 3.27 -23.77
N PRO A 296 7.98 2.45 -23.01
CA PRO A 296 9.29 1.94 -23.41
C PRO A 296 9.24 0.89 -24.53
N ILE A 297 8.12 0.20 -24.69
CA ILE A 297 7.94 -0.88 -25.67
C ILE A 297 6.94 -0.43 -26.71
N GLN A 298 7.31 -0.57 -27.99
CA GLN A 298 6.42 -0.25 -29.10
C GLN A 298 5.16 -1.11 -29.05
N ALA A 299 4.00 -0.47 -29.22
CA ALA A 299 2.73 -1.15 -29.30
C ALA A 299 2.70 -2.15 -30.46
N ALA A 300 2.14 -3.33 -30.20
CA ALA A 300 1.94 -4.34 -31.23
C ALA A 300 1.02 -3.79 -32.33
N ALA A 301 1.16 -4.32 -33.56
CA ALA A 301 0.31 -3.93 -34.68
C ALA A 301 -1.17 -4.15 -34.33
N GLY A 302 -2.00 -3.11 -34.53
CA GLY A 302 -3.42 -3.14 -34.20
C GLY A 302 -3.77 -2.84 -32.75
N CYS A 303 -2.79 -2.59 -31.87
CA CYS A 303 -3.06 -2.13 -30.51
C CYS A 303 -3.50 -0.67 -30.51
N THR A 304 -4.81 -0.44 -30.41
CA THR A 304 -5.43 0.88 -30.33
C THR A 304 -5.90 1.10 -28.90
N GLY A 305 -5.38 2.12 -28.21
CA GLY A 305 -5.81 2.41 -26.83
C GLY A 305 -4.69 2.74 -25.85
N VAL A 306 -3.42 2.71 -26.28
CA VAL A 306 -2.27 3.03 -25.42
C VAL A 306 -2.39 4.41 -24.78
N GLN A 307 -3.03 5.34 -25.49
CA GLN A 307 -3.28 6.71 -25.05
C GLN A 307 -4.62 6.91 -24.34
N ASP A 308 -5.41 5.85 -24.19
CA ASP A 308 -6.70 5.89 -23.54
C ASP A 308 -6.57 5.62 -22.04
N TRP A 309 -7.55 6.11 -21.29
CA TRP A 309 -7.71 5.72 -19.91
C TRP A 309 -7.99 4.20 -19.83
N SER A 310 -7.33 3.42 -18.98
CA SER A 310 -6.55 3.82 -17.79
C SER A 310 -5.03 3.66 -17.91
N TYR A 311 -4.49 3.70 -19.14
CA TYR A 311 -3.05 3.59 -19.43
C TYR A 311 -2.38 4.94 -19.65
N SER A 312 -3.14 5.95 -20.05
CA SER A 312 -2.70 7.33 -20.22
C SER A 312 -3.85 8.27 -19.82
N ILE A 313 -3.57 9.57 -19.77
CA ILE A 313 -4.57 10.63 -19.59
C ILE A 313 -4.77 11.48 -20.86
N ASP A 314 -4.17 11.06 -21.97
CA ASP A 314 -4.16 11.81 -23.23
C ASP A 314 -5.53 11.82 -23.91
N ASN A 315 -6.15 10.65 -24.06
CA ASN A 315 -7.45 10.50 -24.71
C ASN A 315 -8.60 10.43 -23.71
N GLY A 316 -8.57 11.33 -22.73
CA GLY A 316 -9.62 11.48 -21.74
C GLY A 316 -9.39 10.63 -20.48
N VAL A 317 -10.18 10.96 -19.46
CA VAL A 317 -10.14 10.36 -18.12
C VAL A 317 -11.59 10.26 -17.61
N PRO A 318 -11.88 9.53 -16.52
CA PRO A 318 -13.20 9.47 -15.93
C PRO A 318 -13.78 10.86 -15.64
N ALA A 319 -15.11 10.97 -15.66
CA ALA A 319 -15.85 12.22 -15.43
C ALA A 319 -15.40 12.97 -14.16
N TYR A 320 -14.89 12.23 -13.16
CA TYR A 320 -14.23 12.76 -11.97
C TYR A 320 -13.18 13.85 -12.27
N ARG A 321 -12.31 13.69 -13.28
CA ARG A 321 -11.21 14.64 -13.53
C ARG A 321 -11.16 15.14 -14.98
N SER A 322 -12.20 14.87 -15.77
CA SER A 322 -12.20 15.13 -17.22
C SER A 322 -12.08 16.61 -17.58
N ALA A 323 -12.81 17.49 -16.88
CA ALA A 323 -12.76 18.93 -17.14
C ALA A 323 -11.37 19.52 -16.84
N ASP A 324 -10.75 19.09 -15.75
CA ASP A 324 -9.41 19.56 -15.35
C ASP A 324 -8.33 19.04 -16.29
N ALA A 325 -8.35 17.74 -16.62
CA ALA A 325 -7.39 17.13 -17.55
C ALA A 325 -7.48 17.75 -18.95
N LYS A 326 -8.71 18.01 -19.45
CA LYS A 326 -8.92 18.69 -20.74
C LYS A 326 -8.39 20.13 -20.72
N LYS A 327 -8.48 20.82 -19.59
CA LYS A 327 -8.01 22.20 -19.44
C LYS A 327 -6.49 22.28 -19.31
N ASN A 328 -5.89 21.40 -18.52
CA ASN A 328 -4.46 21.41 -18.22
C ASN A 328 -3.97 20.02 -17.79
N LYS A 329 -3.68 19.16 -18.76
CA LYS A 329 -3.10 17.82 -18.57
C LYS A 329 -1.82 17.88 -17.74
N ASP A 330 -0.89 18.74 -18.11
CA ASP A 330 0.41 18.87 -17.45
C ASP A 330 0.25 19.27 -15.99
N GLY A 331 -0.70 20.16 -15.68
CA GLY A 331 -1.04 20.52 -14.31
C GLY A 331 -1.54 19.36 -13.46
N VAL A 332 -2.28 18.41 -14.06
CA VAL A 332 -2.69 17.16 -13.38
C VAL A 332 -1.47 16.28 -13.10
N LEU A 333 -0.56 16.12 -14.07
CA LEU A 333 0.67 15.35 -13.88
C LEU A 333 1.61 16.00 -12.86
N GLN A 334 1.74 17.32 -12.85
CA GLN A 334 2.56 18.02 -11.85
C GLN A 334 2.01 17.83 -10.43
N GLN A 335 0.69 17.77 -10.25
CA GLN A 335 0.09 17.41 -8.97
C GLN A 335 0.48 15.98 -8.57
N TYR A 336 0.41 15.02 -9.49
CA TYR A 336 0.87 13.65 -9.24
C TYR A 336 2.34 13.59 -8.83
N PHE A 337 3.22 14.29 -9.55
CA PHE A 337 4.65 14.33 -9.24
C PHE A 337 4.95 14.98 -7.88
N SER A 338 4.11 15.92 -7.42
CA SER A 338 4.25 16.53 -6.10
C SER A 338 3.83 15.62 -4.93
N ARG A 339 3.07 14.55 -5.20
CA ARG A 339 2.58 13.63 -4.16
C ARG A 339 3.67 12.71 -3.66
N LYS A 340 3.50 12.23 -2.43
CA LYS A 340 4.39 11.25 -1.82
C LYS A 340 3.95 9.83 -2.17
N VAL A 341 4.80 9.11 -2.88
CA VAL A 341 4.52 7.78 -3.44
C VAL A 341 5.67 6.83 -3.13
N GLN A 342 5.36 5.63 -2.66
CA GLN A 342 6.29 4.51 -2.65
C GLN A 342 5.75 3.40 -3.55
N TYR A 343 6.54 3.03 -4.56
CA TYR A 343 6.33 1.83 -5.35
C TYR A 343 7.10 0.69 -4.68
N ALA A 344 6.41 -0.39 -4.34
CA ALA A 344 7.04 -1.61 -3.85
C ALA A 344 6.99 -2.67 -4.96
N LEU A 345 8.16 -3.17 -5.36
CA LEU A 345 8.31 -4.09 -6.50
C LEU A 345 8.99 -5.38 -6.03
N GLY A 346 8.28 -6.51 -6.13
CA GLY A 346 8.83 -7.84 -5.85
C GLY A 346 9.88 -8.23 -6.89
N LEU A 347 11.11 -8.53 -6.46
CA LEU A 347 12.22 -8.83 -7.36
C LEU A 347 12.05 -10.16 -8.13
N THR A 348 11.11 -11.01 -7.71
CA THR A 348 10.77 -12.25 -8.43
C THR A 348 9.37 -12.22 -9.03
N ASP A 349 8.69 -11.07 -9.06
CA ASP A 349 7.36 -10.93 -9.65
C ASP A 349 7.43 -10.78 -11.18
N GLN A 350 7.59 -11.94 -11.83
CA GLN A 350 7.68 -12.06 -13.29
C GLN A 350 6.32 -12.29 -13.96
N GLU A 351 5.22 -12.20 -13.21
CA GLU A 351 3.88 -12.39 -13.74
C GLU A 351 3.46 -11.20 -14.63
N GLY A 352 2.70 -11.48 -15.70
CA GLY A 352 2.33 -10.46 -16.69
C GLY A 352 1.27 -9.46 -16.22
N GLY A 353 0.47 -9.81 -15.21
CA GLY A 353 -0.59 -8.94 -14.69
C GLY A 353 -1.67 -8.64 -15.72
N ASP A 354 -1.84 -7.36 -16.02
CA ASP A 354 -2.77 -6.87 -17.05
C ASP A 354 -2.32 -7.35 -18.44
N THR A 355 -3.17 -8.14 -19.11
CA THR A 355 -2.88 -8.83 -20.38
C THR A 355 -3.28 -8.05 -21.62
N HIS A 356 -3.90 -6.87 -21.46
CA HIS A 356 -4.25 -6.02 -22.60
C HIS A 356 -2.98 -5.51 -23.32
N CYS A 357 -3.10 -5.23 -24.62
CA CYS A 357 -1.95 -4.89 -25.46
C CYS A 357 -1.32 -3.54 -25.05
N GLU A 358 -2.13 -2.63 -24.50
CA GLU A 358 -1.72 -1.33 -23.98
C GLU A 358 -0.79 -1.50 -22.78
N ALA A 359 -1.14 -2.40 -21.86
CA ALA A 359 -0.33 -2.71 -20.69
C ALA A 359 1.01 -3.35 -21.09
N ALA A 360 1.03 -4.16 -22.15
CA ALA A 360 2.25 -4.77 -22.68
C ALA A 360 3.29 -3.74 -23.17
N THR A 361 2.86 -2.52 -23.51
CA THR A 361 3.79 -1.43 -23.87
C THR A 361 4.63 -0.95 -22.69
N GLN A 362 4.21 -1.25 -21.46
CA GLN A 362 4.89 -0.85 -20.22
C GLN A 362 5.96 -1.87 -19.79
N GLY A 363 5.85 -3.14 -20.21
CA GLY A 363 6.69 -4.25 -19.77
C GLY A 363 5.96 -5.59 -19.81
N SER A 364 6.71 -6.70 -19.85
CA SER A 364 6.16 -8.05 -19.90
C SER A 364 5.82 -8.65 -18.53
N SER A 365 6.26 -8.04 -17.43
CA SER A 365 5.95 -8.46 -16.06
C SER A 365 5.68 -7.28 -15.12
N HIS A 366 5.05 -7.53 -13.96
CA HIS A 366 4.86 -6.53 -12.90
C HIS A 366 6.17 -5.82 -12.56
N LEU A 367 7.25 -6.58 -12.32
CA LEU A 367 8.56 -6.02 -12.01
C LEU A 367 9.09 -5.16 -13.15
N GLN A 368 9.05 -5.64 -14.39
CA GLN A 368 9.58 -4.90 -15.53
C GLN A 368 8.79 -3.60 -15.78
N ARG A 369 7.47 -3.62 -15.60
CA ARG A 369 6.62 -2.42 -15.71
C ARG A 369 7.02 -1.37 -14.68
N GLY A 370 7.28 -1.79 -13.43
CA GLY A 370 7.75 -0.89 -12.37
C GLY A 370 9.14 -0.32 -12.63
N GLN A 371 10.10 -1.15 -13.07
CA GLN A 371 11.45 -0.70 -13.43
C GLN A 371 11.44 0.30 -14.60
N ASN A 372 10.60 0.03 -15.59
CA ASN A 372 10.43 0.93 -16.72
C ASN A 372 9.77 2.25 -16.32
N LEU A 373 8.81 2.22 -15.38
CA LEU A 373 8.22 3.44 -14.83
C LEU A 373 9.27 4.25 -14.08
N GLU A 374 10.11 3.61 -13.25
CA GLU A 374 11.21 4.30 -12.57
C GLU A 374 12.11 5.02 -13.58
N LYS A 375 12.54 4.31 -14.63
CA LYS A 375 13.36 4.88 -15.71
C LYS A 375 12.65 6.03 -16.43
N ALA A 376 11.34 5.94 -16.65
CA ALA A 376 10.57 7.01 -17.26
C ALA A 376 10.52 8.26 -16.35
N LEU A 377 10.34 8.07 -15.04
CA LEU A 377 10.36 9.16 -14.08
C LEU A 377 11.76 9.78 -13.96
N ASP A 378 12.83 8.98 -13.99
CA ASP A 378 14.21 9.47 -14.00
C ASP A 378 14.50 10.36 -15.23
N GLY A 379 13.79 10.12 -16.34
CA GLY A 379 13.88 10.92 -17.57
C GLY A 379 13.08 12.23 -17.59
N LEU A 380 12.31 12.54 -16.53
CA LEU A 380 11.57 13.80 -16.45
C LEU A 380 12.50 15.01 -16.39
N PRO A 381 12.05 16.19 -16.85
CA PRO A 381 12.76 17.44 -16.58
C PRO A 381 12.90 17.67 -15.07
N GLY A 382 14.14 17.71 -14.57
CA GLY A 382 14.43 17.78 -13.13
C GLY A 382 14.64 16.42 -12.44
N GLY A 383 14.55 15.32 -13.19
CA GLY A 383 14.69 13.95 -12.71
C GLY A 383 13.43 13.43 -12.00
N LYS A 384 13.50 12.18 -11.54
CA LYS A 384 12.42 11.55 -10.77
C LYS A 384 12.07 12.41 -9.55
N PRO A 385 10.78 12.64 -9.26
CA PRO A 385 10.37 13.38 -8.07
C PRO A 385 10.96 12.75 -6.80
N GLN A 386 11.58 13.55 -5.94
CA GLN A 386 12.17 13.04 -4.69
C GLN A 386 11.12 12.41 -3.74
N SER A 387 9.86 12.81 -3.90
CA SER A 387 8.72 12.25 -3.18
C SER A 387 8.25 10.89 -3.72
N HIS A 388 8.80 10.43 -4.86
CA HIS A 388 8.52 9.13 -5.46
C HIS A 388 9.70 8.18 -5.22
N THR A 389 9.49 7.14 -4.42
CA THR A 389 10.52 6.17 -4.02
C THR A 389 10.20 4.78 -4.56
N PHE A 390 11.24 4.00 -4.86
CA PHE A 390 11.12 2.62 -5.34
C PHE A 390 11.79 1.67 -4.34
N ASN A 391 10.98 0.79 -3.77
CA ASN A 391 11.37 -0.25 -2.82
C ASN A 391 11.37 -1.60 -3.55
N TYR A 392 12.56 -2.13 -3.81
CA TYR A 392 12.72 -3.46 -4.42
C TYR A 392 12.76 -4.53 -3.33
N VAL A 393 11.73 -5.37 -3.30
CA VAL A 393 11.53 -6.39 -2.25
C VAL A 393 12.18 -7.70 -2.70
N ALA A 394 13.26 -8.08 -2.03
CA ALA A 394 13.99 -9.32 -2.29
C ALA A 394 13.14 -10.58 -2.04
N ASP A 395 13.43 -11.63 -2.80
CA ASP A 395 12.85 -12.98 -2.69
C ASP A 395 11.31 -13.02 -2.64
N THR A 396 10.67 -12.02 -3.25
CA THR A 396 9.21 -11.82 -3.20
C THR A 396 8.67 -11.67 -4.61
N ALA A 397 7.65 -12.47 -4.93
CA ALA A 397 6.88 -12.45 -6.17
C ALA A 397 5.59 -11.65 -5.98
N HIS A 398 4.45 -12.14 -6.47
CA HIS A 398 3.15 -11.48 -6.39
C HIS A 398 2.41 -11.74 -5.06
N GLU A 399 3.14 -11.63 -3.93
CA GLU A 399 2.70 -12.06 -2.60
C GLU A 399 2.34 -10.85 -1.72
N ASP A 400 1.05 -10.55 -1.57
CA ASP A 400 0.53 -9.38 -0.85
C ASP A 400 1.12 -9.21 0.57
N TYR A 401 1.11 -10.27 1.37
CA TYR A 401 1.63 -10.21 2.75
C TYR A 401 3.12 -9.90 2.81
N LEU A 402 3.94 -10.54 1.98
CA LEU A 402 5.39 -10.28 1.94
C LEU A 402 5.70 -8.85 1.50
N MET A 403 4.97 -8.34 0.50
CA MET A 403 5.12 -6.97 0.02
C MET A 403 4.79 -5.94 1.12
N MET A 404 3.71 -6.17 1.87
CA MET A 404 3.27 -5.26 2.95
C MET A 404 4.10 -5.38 4.22
N THR A 405 4.76 -6.53 4.46
CA THR A 405 5.62 -6.76 5.63
C THR A 405 7.11 -6.48 5.38
N ALA A 406 7.49 -6.20 4.14
CA ALA A 406 8.85 -5.78 3.83
C ALA A 406 9.25 -4.58 4.71
N PRO A 407 10.46 -4.55 5.30
CA PRO A 407 10.83 -3.52 6.27
C PRO A 407 10.63 -2.08 5.78
N GLU A 408 11.02 -1.77 4.54
CA GLU A 408 10.84 -0.44 3.96
C GLU A 408 9.37 -0.11 3.65
N SER A 409 8.54 -1.11 3.33
CA SER A 409 7.09 -0.94 3.22
C SER A 409 6.49 -0.62 4.58
N GLN A 410 6.85 -1.36 5.64
CA GLN A 410 6.34 -1.12 7.00
C GLN A 410 6.76 0.24 7.54
N LYS A 411 8.00 0.68 7.27
CA LYS A 411 8.46 2.03 7.62
C LYS A 411 7.56 3.08 6.96
N PHE A 412 7.31 2.96 5.65
CA PHE A 412 6.45 3.91 4.93
C PHE A 412 4.99 3.88 5.43
N LEU A 413 4.41 2.68 5.54
CA LEU A 413 3.02 2.47 5.93
C LEU A 413 2.75 2.93 7.36
N PHE A 414 3.66 2.66 8.30
CA PHE A 414 3.35 2.76 9.74
C PHE A 414 4.19 3.79 10.52
N VAL A 415 5.44 4.06 10.13
CA VAL A 415 6.39 4.82 10.97
C VAL A 415 6.70 6.21 10.43
N GLU A 416 7.02 6.31 9.14
CA GLU A 416 7.54 7.53 8.55
C GLU A 416 6.50 8.66 8.65
N GLY A 417 6.84 9.78 9.31
CA GLY A 417 5.92 10.90 9.51
C GLY A 417 4.81 10.65 10.53
N LEU A 418 4.87 9.57 11.32
CA LEU A 418 3.87 9.28 12.36
C LEU A 418 3.88 10.31 13.50
N SER A 419 5.03 10.94 13.76
CA SER A 419 5.17 12.03 14.72
C SER A 419 4.64 13.38 14.22
N ALA A 420 4.25 13.47 12.94
CA ALA A 420 3.71 14.70 12.38
C ALA A 420 2.42 15.08 13.10
N GLN A 421 2.33 16.32 13.55
CA GLN A 421 1.11 16.83 14.14
C GLN A 421 0.08 17.08 13.04
N ARG A 422 -1.19 16.81 13.33
CA ARG A 422 -2.29 17.23 12.46
C ARG A 422 -2.12 18.73 12.21
N ALA A 423 -2.03 19.12 10.95
CA ALA A 423 -2.08 20.53 10.59
C ALA A 423 -3.40 21.08 11.14
N GLN A 424 -3.34 21.77 12.29
CA GLN A 424 -4.46 22.54 12.76
C GLN A 424 -4.58 23.66 11.74
N ASN A 425 -5.54 23.53 10.81
CA ASN A 425 -5.85 24.62 9.91
C ASN A 425 -6.13 25.84 10.81
N LEU A 426 -5.18 26.78 10.81
CA LEU A 426 -5.43 28.13 11.26
C LEU A 426 -6.71 28.57 10.54
N ARG A 427 -7.75 28.81 11.32
CA ARG A 427 -8.89 29.62 10.88
C ARG A 427 -8.35 31.00 10.53
N LEU A 428 -7.86 31.19 9.31
CA LEU A 428 -7.49 32.51 8.83
C LEU A 428 -7.52 32.61 7.30
N VAL A 429 -8.65 32.28 6.67
CA VAL A 429 -9.13 33.02 5.49
C VAL A 429 -10.66 32.99 5.48
N ALA A 430 -11.25 33.82 6.35
CA ALA A 430 -12.64 34.24 6.22
C ALA A 430 -12.65 35.78 6.33
N SER A 431 -12.02 36.43 5.36
CA SER A 431 -12.17 37.84 5.02
C SER A 431 -11.13 38.18 3.95
N LEU A 432 -11.54 38.14 2.67
CA LEU A 432 -11.28 39.16 1.64
C LEU A 432 -12.08 38.80 0.39
#